data_AF-A0AAE2UT25-F1
#
_entry.id   AF-A0AAE2UT25-F1
#
_cell.length_a   1.000
_cell.length_b   1.000
_cell.length_c   1.000
_cell.angle_alpha   90.00
_cell.angle_beta   90.00
_cell.angle_gamma   90.00
#
_symmetry.space_group_name_H-M   'P 1'
#
loop_
_entity.id
_entity.type
_entity.pdbx_description
1 polymer ?
#
loop_
_entity_poly.entity_id
_entity_poly.type
_entity_poly.pdbx_seq_one_letter_code
_entity_poly.pdbx_strand_id
1 'polypeptide(L)'
;MHRISLCLFAAILTGCAAAPHKEIGAIRLVTDAKGRPAKIYMEKSTGNAITDRRVMLFMRTTFAKRVPAPLPNHVYRQGVSGVASDHPTTIEIPLF
;
A
#
# COMPACT_ATOMS: atom_id res chain seq x y z
N MET A 1 -26.22 -16.26 52.84
CA MET A 1 -25.32 -15.32 52.15
C MET A 1 -24.24 -16.11 51.43
N HIS A 2 -24.38 -16.35 50.12
CA HIS A 2 -23.34 -16.95 49.28
C HIS A 2 -23.17 -16.06 48.05
N ARG A 3 -22.00 -15.44 47.93
CA ARG A 3 -21.60 -14.65 46.76
C ARG A 3 -20.94 -15.61 45.77
N ILE A 4 -21.67 -15.97 44.71
CA ILE A 4 -21.08 -16.64 43.55
C ILE A 4 -20.61 -15.52 42.63
N SER A 5 -19.30 -15.27 42.64
CA SER A 5 -18.64 -14.36 41.71
C SER A 5 -18.53 -15.06 40.36
N LEU A 6 -19.41 -14.71 39.42
CA LEU A 6 -19.28 -15.10 38.02
C LEU A 6 -18.37 -14.10 37.31
N CYS A 7 -17.08 -14.40 37.27
CA CYS A 7 -16.23 -13.99 36.16
C CYS A 7 -16.27 -15.12 35.14
N LEU A 8 -16.75 -14.92 33.92
CA LEU A 8 -16.12 -15.49 32.73
C LEU A 8 -16.72 -14.94 31.43
N PHE A 9 -15.87 -14.24 30.65
CA PHE A 9 -15.57 -14.45 29.22
C PHE A 9 -16.74 -14.56 28.21
N ALA A 10 -16.68 -13.99 26.99
CA ALA A 10 -15.61 -13.37 26.25
C ALA A 10 -16.27 -12.46 25.20
N ALA A 11 -15.73 -11.25 25.04
CA ALA A 11 -15.98 -10.43 23.87
C ALA A 11 -15.39 -11.17 22.65
N ILE A 12 -16.23 -11.87 21.90
CA ILE A 12 -15.91 -12.30 20.54
C ILE A 12 -16.04 -11.06 19.64
N LEU A 13 -15.15 -10.10 19.86
CA LEU A 13 -14.79 -9.13 18.83
C LEU A 13 -13.80 -9.85 17.91
N THR A 14 -14.30 -10.83 17.14
CA THR A 14 -13.62 -11.26 15.93
C THR A 14 -13.72 -10.09 14.96
N GLY A 15 -12.84 -9.09 15.16
CA GLY A 15 -12.47 -8.19 14.10
C GLY A 15 -12.02 -9.07 12.95
N CYS A 16 -12.71 -8.99 11.82
CA CYS A 16 -12.16 -9.40 10.55
C CYS A 16 -10.85 -8.61 10.35
N ALA A 17 -9.75 -9.15 10.86
CA ALA A 17 -8.43 -8.76 10.40
C ALA A 17 -8.39 -9.22 8.95
N ALA A 18 -8.73 -8.30 8.03
CA ALA A 18 -8.49 -8.48 6.61
C ALA A 18 -7.04 -8.94 6.48
N ALA A 19 -6.84 -10.19 6.08
CA ALA A 19 -5.51 -10.74 5.92
C ALA A 19 -4.74 -9.77 5.01
N PRO A 20 -3.58 -9.23 5.46
CA PRO A 20 -2.87 -8.24 4.67
C PRO A 20 -2.54 -8.87 3.33
N HIS A 21 -3.13 -8.35 2.26
CA HIS A 21 -2.87 -8.84 0.91
C HIS A 21 -1.36 -8.86 0.69
N LYS A 22 -0.79 -10.04 0.47
CA LYS A 22 0.66 -10.28 0.38
C LYS A 22 1.32 -9.26 -0.55
N GLU A 23 2.31 -8.52 -0.05
CA GLU A 23 3.08 -7.54 -0.85
C GLU A 23 3.85 -8.28 -1.96
N ILE A 24 3.36 -8.17 -3.19
CA ILE A 24 3.98 -8.78 -4.38
C ILE A 24 5.08 -7.90 -4.97
N GLY A 25 5.05 -6.59 -4.74
CA GLY A 25 6.07 -5.63 -5.17
C GLY A 25 6.02 -4.35 -4.35
N ALA A 26 6.94 -3.43 -4.61
CA ALA A 26 6.97 -2.14 -3.95
C ALA A 26 7.50 -1.05 -4.89
N ILE A 27 6.87 0.12 -4.85
CA ILE A 27 7.29 1.30 -5.59
C ILE A 27 7.77 2.38 -4.62
N ARG A 28 8.82 3.08 -5.03
CA ARG A 28 9.40 4.19 -4.27
C ARG A 28 9.39 5.46 -5.13
N LEU A 29 8.89 6.54 -4.54
CA LEU A 29 8.88 7.88 -5.12
C LEU A 29 9.67 8.83 -4.21
N VAL A 30 10.59 9.60 -4.80
CA VAL A 30 11.37 10.62 -4.12
C VAL A 30 10.94 11.99 -4.64
N THR A 31 10.64 12.92 -3.74
CA THR A 31 10.31 14.30 -4.09
C THR A 31 11.54 15.21 -4.08
N ASP A 32 11.50 16.30 -4.86
CA ASP A 32 12.50 17.38 -4.83
C ASP A 32 12.24 18.36 -3.66
N ALA A 33 13.06 19.41 -3.57
CA ALA A 33 12.92 20.47 -2.55
C ALA A 33 11.60 21.26 -2.65
N LYS A 34 10.82 21.09 -3.73
CA LYS A 34 9.49 21.70 -3.93
C LYS A 34 8.36 20.69 -3.75
N GLY A 35 8.64 19.48 -3.28
CA GLY A 35 7.63 18.42 -3.11
C GLY A 35 7.21 17.76 -4.43
N ARG A 36 7.87 18.04 -5.57
CA ARG A 36 7.50 17.45 -6.86
C ARG A 36 8.19 16.10 -7.06
N PRO A 37 7.56 15.11 -7.72
CA PRO A 37 8.22 13.85 -8.05
C PRO A 37 9.54 14.06 -8.81
N ALA A 38 10.66 13.65 -8.22
CA ALA A 38 11.98 13.71 -8.81
C ALA A 38 12.43 12.34 -9.36
N LYS A 39 12.15 11.27 -8.60
CA LYS A 39 12.47 9.89 -9.00
C LYS A 39 11.32 8.96 -8.65
N ILE A 40 11.01 8.03 -9.54
CA ILE A 40 10.02 6.97 -9.32
C ILE A 40 10.63 5.68 -9.85
N TYR A 41 10.69 4.64 -9.02
CA TYR A 41 11.23 3.35 -9.40
C TYR A 41 10.61 2.23 -8.58
N MET A 42 10.62 1.02 -9.15
CA MET A 42 10.30 -0.18 -8.39
C MET A 42 11.41 -0.47 -7.39
N GLU A 43 11.10 -0.46 -6.11
CA GLU A 43 11.99 -0.91 -5.04
C GLU A 43 12.05 -2.44 -4.99
N LYS A 44 10.91 -3.09 -5.21
CA LYS A 44 10.76 -4.54 -5.34
C LYS A 44 9.90 -4.84 -6.56
N SER A 45 10.46 -5.57 -7.52
CA SER A 45 9.72 -6.02 -8.70
C SER A 45 8.59 -6.98 -8.30
N THR A 46 7.49 -6.94 -9.05
CA THR A 46 6.40 -7.92 -8.94
C THR A 46 6.74 -9.27 -9.61
N GLY A 47 7.91 -9.38 -10.24
CA GLY A 47 8.27 -10.52 -11.10
C GLY A 47 7.66 -10.44 -12.50
N ASN A 48 6.86 -9.41 -12.80
CA ASN A 48 6.25 -9.19 -14.11
C ASN A 48 6.54 -7.77 -14.61
N ALA A 49 7.26 -7.66 -15.73
CA ALA A 49 7.71 -6.37 -16.27
C ALA A 49 6.55 -5.47 -16.75
N ILE A 50 5.46 -6.05 -17.26
CA ILE A 50 4.28 -5.29 -17.70
C ILE A 50 3.58 -4.68 -16.48
N THR A 51 3.39 -5.48 -15.43
CA THR A 51 2.85 -5.04 -14.14
C THR A 51 3.70 -3.93 -13.53
N ASP A 52 5.03 -4.11 -13.45
CA ASP A 52 5.94 -3.08 -12.91
C ASP A 52 5.83 -1.76 -13.68
N ARG A 53 5.75 -1.79 -15.01
CA ARG A 53 5.55 -0.59 -15.83
C ARG A 53 4.21 0.08 -15.54
N ARG A 54 3.14 -0.68 -15.36
CA ARG A 54 1.81 -0.15 -15.01
C ARG A 54 1.80 0.48 -13.63
N VAL A 55 2.42 -0.15 -12.63
CA VAL A 55 2.59 0.40 -11.28
C VAL A 55 3.32 1.75 -11.33
N MET A 56 4.44 1.81 -12.07
CA MET A 56 5.18 3.07 -12.25
C MET A 56 4.35 4.16 -12.92
N LEU A 57 3.61 3.82 -13.98
CA LEU A 57 2.73 4.75 -14.68
C LEU A 57 1.59 5.24 -13.77
N PHE A 58 0.97 4.34 -13.01
CA PHE A 58 -0.07 4.67 -12.05
C PHE A 58 0.45 5.66 -11.00
N MET A 59 1.59 5.37 -10.37
CA MET A 59 2.19 6.27 -9.38
C MET A 59 2.49 7.65 -9.97
N ARG A 60 3.07 7.70 -11.19
CA ARG A 60 3.39 8.96 -11.87
C ARG A 60 2.15 9.82 -12.16
N THR A 61 1.02 9.20 -12.47
CA THR A 61 -0.21 9.90 -12.88
C THR A 61 -1.15 10.24 -11.73
N THR A 62 -1.04 9.53 -10.60
CA THR A 62 -1.97 9.64 -9.48
C THR A 62 -1.37 10.32 -8.25
N PHE A 63 -0.04 10.34 -8.10
CA PHE A 63 0.61 10.85 -6.89
C PHE A 63 0.16 12.28 -6.52
N ALA A 64 0.24 13.23 -7.46
CA ALA A 64 -0.15 14.62 -7.20
C ALA A 64 -1.65 14.80 -6.91
N LYS A 65 -2.49 13.85 -7.33
CA LYS A 65 -3.94 13.88 -7.06
C LYS A 65 -4.27 13.33 -5.66
N ARG A 66 -3.46 12.39 -5.17
CA ARG A 66 -3.68 11.71 -3.88
C ARG A 66 -2.92 12.36 -2.74
N VAL A 67 -1.78 12.98 -3.02
CA VAL A 67 -0.95 13.70 -2.06
C VAL A 67 -0.92 15.18 -2.44
N PRO A 68 -1.88 16.00 -1.99
CA PRO A 68 -2.02 17.40 -2.42
C PRO A 68 -0.91 18.32 -1.91
N ALA A 69 -0.25 17.96 -0.81
CA ALA A 69 0.88 18.68 -0.25
C ALA A 69 2.05 17.72 0.07
N PRO A 70 2.78 17.23 -0.95
CA PRO A 70 3.89 16.33 -0.71
C PRO A 70 5.01 17.02 0.07
N LEU A 71 5.62 16.27 0.99
CA LEU A 71 6.77 16.72 1.75
C LEU A 71 7.97 16.91 0.78
N PRO A 72 8.75 17.99 0.92
CA PRO A 72 9.96 18.19 0.13
C PRO A 72 11.07 17.21 0.54
N ASN A 73 11.89 16.78 -0.42
CA ASN A 73 13.01 15.84 -0.21
C ASN A 73 12.63 14.56 0.54
N HIS A 74 11.40 14.08 0.36
CA HIS A 74 10.85 12.95 1.09
C HIS A 74 10.76 11.69 0.23
N VAL A 75 10.73 10.53 0.88
CA VAL A 75 10.65 9.22 0.23
C VAL A 75 9.32 8.57 0.59
N TYR A 76 8.47 8.42 -0.42
CA TYR A 76 7.21 7.71 -0.35
C TYR A 76 7.42 6.27 -0.82
N ARG A 77 7.21 5.30 0.07
CA ARG A 77 7.22 3.87 -0.26
C ARG A 77 5.79 3.34 -0.24
N GLN A 78 5.42 2.62 -1.28
CA GLN A 78 4.11 1.99 -1.37
C GLN A 78 4.24 0.51 -1.74
N GLY A 79 3.61 -0.35 -0.93
CA GLY A 79 3.45 -1.76 -1.25
C GLY A 79 2.42 -1.97 -2.36
N VAL A 80 2.70 -2.95 -3.22
CA VAL A 80 1.82 -3.40 -4.29
C VAL A 80 1.28 -4.77 -3.90
N SER A 81 -0.04 -4.91 -3.91
CA SER A 81 -0.75 -6.14 -3.54
C SER A 81 -1.60 -6.64 -4.72
N GLY A 82 -1.91 -7.93 -4.74
CA GLY A 82 -2.72 -8.57 -5.78
C GLY A 82 -1.97 -9.66 -6.55
N VAL A 83 -2.35 -9.89 -7.80
CA VAL A 83 -1.74 -10.89 -8.68
C VAL A 83 -1.12 -10.21 -9.90
N ALA A 84 0.19 -10.36 -10.06
CA ALA A 84 0.93 -9.86 -11.21
C ALA A 84 0.49 -10.61 -12.48
N SER A 85 0.24 -9.88 -13.57
CA SER A 85 -0.26 -10.46 -14.81
C SER A 85 0.10 -9.59 -16.02
N ASP A 86 0.22 -10.23 -17.19
CA ASP A 86 0.35 -9.55 -18.47
C ASP A 86 -0.97 -8.90 -18.92
N HIS A 87 -2.10 -9.47 -18.47
CA HIS A 87 -3.43 -8.92 -18.71
C HIS A 87 -3.76 -7.82 -17.70
N PRO A 88 -4.71 -6.91 -17.99
CA PRO A 88 -5.19 -5.95 -17.00
C PRO A 88 -5.84 -6.72 -15.84
N THR A 89 -5.12 -6.90 -14.73
CA THR A 89 -5.63 -7.49 -13.49
C THR A 89 -5.80 -6.43 -12.41
N THR A 90 -6.59 -6.76 -11.39
CA THR A 90 -6.74 -5.95 -10.19
C THR A 90 -5.45 -5.98 -9.38
N ILE A 91 -4.59 -5.00 -9.61
CA ILE A 91 -3.46 -4.70 -8.73
C ILE A 91 -3.92 -3.59 -7.80
N GLU A 92 -3.80 -3.83 -6.51
CA GLU A 92 -4.14 -2.87 -5.48
C GLU A 92 -2.88 -2.14 -5.04
N ILE A 93 -2.96 -0.82 -5.11
CA ILE A 93 -1.92 0.09 -4.65
C ILE A 93 -2.64 1.01 -3.65
N PRO A 94 -2.67 0.66 -2.35
CA PRO A 94 -3.34 1.48 -1.35
C PRO A 94 -2.51 2.75 -1.12
N LEU A 95 -2.70 3.77 -1.95
CA LEU A 95 -1.98 5.04 -1.87
C LEU A 95 -2.37 5.80 -0.59
N PHE A 96 -1.37 6.48 -0.02
CA PHE A 96 -1.39 7.33 1.19
C PHE A 96 -2.69 8.09 1.45
#